data_AF-D4MIU2-F1
#
_entry.id   AF-D4MIU2-F1
#
_cell.length_a   1.000
_cell.length_b   1.000
_cell.length_c   1.000
_cell.angle_alpha   90.00
_cell.angle_beta   90.00
_cell.angle_gamma   90.00
#
_symmetry.space_group_name_H-M   'P 1'
#
loop_
_entity.id
_entity.type
_entity.pdbx_description
1 polymer ?
#
loop_
_entity_poly.entity_id
_entity_poly.type
_entity_poly.pdbx_seq_one_letter_code
_entity_poly.pdbx_strand_id
1 'polypeptide(L)'
;MSKKNTAATIATIIVAVLAIATTLFLLYQTSQQQIQENQYNYVPSDEVNEEMNMNAVTLIKNNCEVFRIYLQYGLPHQAEPYNNVPEDGYYTVKSENYKTFSDIETLVNSTFVEKEAKRILTNINGDDVAVYAEETDDDGNKGIGLDAKMVDENGRFKAIAYDYTWSNAKFTLHPKSNTECDITVELNSAEETSSADTSSGSESGNTKKITANMLKVNGQWRLQKLVY
;
A
#
# COMPACT_ATOMS: atom_id res chain seq x y z
N MET A 1 33.30 48.80 37.55
CA MET A 1 33.21 47.33 37.61
C MET A 1 32.10 47.00 38.61
N SER A 2 30.98 46.40 38.24
CA SER A 2 30.86 44.94 38.13
C SER A 2 29.76 44.55 37.12
N LYS A 3 30.16 44.13 35.91
CA LYS A 3 29.34 43.32 34.99
C LYS A 3 29.75 41.85 35.18
N LYS A 4 29.53 41.30 36.37
CA LYS A 4 29.71 39.88 36.64
C LYS A 4 28.47 39.41 37.38
N ASN A 5 27.53 38.81 36.64
CA ASN A 5 26.73 37.65 37.06
C ASN A 5 25.49 37.43 36.18
N THR A 6 25.00 38.40 35.41
CA THR A 6 23.76 38.22 34.62
C THR A 6 23.92 37.19 33.50
N ALA A 7 25.06 37.18 32.80
CA ALA A 7 25.32 36.23 31.70
C ALA A 7 25.50 34.79 32.19
N ALA A 8 26.13 34.59 33.35
CA ALA A 8 26.30 33.27 33.94
C ALA A 8 24.96 32.68 34.39
N THR A 9 24.11 33.48 35.05
CA THR A 9 22.77 33.06 35.48
C THR A 9 21.86 32.74 34.29
N ILE A 10 21.89 33.55 33.22
CA ILE A 10 21.12 33.29 32.00
C ILE A 10 21.59 31.99 31.32
N ALA A 11 22.90 31.76 31.24
CA ALA A 11 23.44 30.52 30.67
C ALA A 11 23.02 29.27 31.47
N THR A 12 23.03 29.35 32.81
CA THR A 12 22.57 28.24 33.66
C THR A 12 21.08 27.95 33.49
N ILE A 13 20.24 28.98 33.34
CA ILE A 13 18.80 28.81 33.10
C ILE A 13 18.56 28.16 31.73
N ILE A 14 19.28 28.58 30.68
CA ILE A 14 19.14 27.99 29.33
C ILE A 14 19.55 26.51 29.34
N VAL A 15 20.66 26.16 30.00
CA VAL A 15 21.12 24.76 30.11
C VAL A 15 20.12 23.91 30.90
N ALA A 16 19.54 24.45 31.98
CA ALA A 16 18.53 23.75 32.76
C ALA A 16 17.23 23.51 31.96
N VAL A 17 16.78 24.50 31.19
CA VAL A 17 15.59 24.35 30.32
C VAL A 17 15.83 23.33 29.20
N LEU A 18 17.02 23.34 28.58
CA LEU A 18 17.39 22.35 27.58
C LEU A 18 17.47 20.94 28.16
N ALA A 19 18.00 20.77 29.38
CA ALA A 19 18.07 19.48 30.06
C ALA A 19 16.68 18.91 30.42
N ILE A 20 15.74 19.78 30.80
CA ILE A 20 14.34 19.39 31.06
C ILE A 20 13.65 19.00 29.74
N ALA A 21 13.87 19.77 28.67
CA ALA A 21 13.30 19.46 27.36
C ALA A 21 13.83 18.13 26.78
N THR A 22 15.13 17.85 26.92
CA THR A 22 15.71 16.58 26.44
C THR A 22 15.26 15.39 27.27
N THR A 23 15.12 15.53 28.60
CA THR A 23 14.57 14.45 29.44
C THR A 23 13.10 14.17 29.14
N LEU A 24 12.27 15.19 28.90
CA LEU A 24 10.89 15.01 28.46
C LEU A 24 10.80 14.36 27.07
N PHE A 25 11.68 14.74 26.14
CA PHE A 25 11.76 14.13 24.81
C PHE A 25 12.19 12.66 24.87
N LEU A 26 13.18 12.34 25.71
CA LEU A 26 13.61 10.96 25.94
C LEU A 26 12.50 10.14 26.60
N LEU A 27 11.82 10.66 27.62
CA LEU A 27 10.69 9.97 28.26
C LEU A 27 9.54 9.75 27.27
N TYR A 28 9.27 10.71 26.40
CA TYR A 28 8.29 10.55 25.32
C TYR A 28 8.70 9.46 24.32
N GLN A 29 9.94 9.46 23.82
CA GLN A 29 10.43 8.40 22.94
C GLN A 29 10.40 7.01 23.61
N THR A 30 10.84 6.93 24.87
CA THR A 30 10.87 5.66 25.61
C THR A 30 9.45 5.14 25.88
N SER A 31 8.49 6.03 26.15
CA SER A 31 7.08 5.68 26.30
C SER A 31 6.48 5.18 24.98
N GLN A 32 6.79 5.82 23.85
CA GLN A 32 6.34 5.36 22.53
C GLN A 32 6.93 3.99 22.16
N GLN A 33 8.20 3.73 22.49
CA GLN A 33 8.81 2.40 22.33
C GLN A 33 8.16 1.35 23.23
N GLN A 34 7.92 1.63 24.52
CA GLN A 34 7.27 0.69 25.43
C GLN A 34 5.81 0.40 25.08
N ILE A 35 5.09 1.36 24.50
CA ILE A 35 3.71 1.14 24.00
C ILE A 35 3.73 0.21 22.78
N GLN A 36 4.71 0.35 21.87
CA GLN A 36 4.87 -0.56 20.73
C GLN A 36 5.29 -1.98 21.14
N GLU A 37 6.22 -2.14 22.09
CA GLU A 37 6.64 -3.46 22.57
C GLU A 37 5.54 -4.20 23.33
N ASN A 38 4.72 -3.51 24.15
CA ASN A 38 3.62 -4.14 24.90
C ASN A 38 2.38 -4.45 24.04
N GLN A 39 2.33 -4.01 22.78
CA GLN A 39 1.15 -4.18 21.91
C GLN A 39 1.00 -5.61 21.35
N TYR A 40 2.07 -6.42 21.37
CA TYR A 40 2.09 -7.74 20.72
C TYR A 40 2.49 -8.89 21.68
N ASN A 41 1.77 -9.02 22.80
CA ASN A 41 2.02 -10.10 23.78
C ASN A 41 1.44 -11.46 23.37
N TYR A 42 0.82 -11.57 22.18
CA TYR A 42 0.28 -12.82 21.68
C TYR A 42 1.36 -13.62 20.96
N VAL A 43 1.58 -14.86 21.43
CA VAL A 43 2.49 -15.82 20.80
C VAL A 43 1.66 -16.88 20.09
N PRO A 44 1.61 -16.92 18.74
CA PRO A 44 0.88 -17.94 18.01
C PRO A 44 1.51 -19.33 18.19
N SER A 45 0.72 -20.39 17.99
CA SER A 45 1.29 -21.72 17.76
C SER A 45 2.01 -21.78 16.42
N ASP A 46 2.89 -22.77 16.24
CA ASP A 46 3.63 -22.95 14.98
C ASP A 46 2.70 -23.07 13.77
N GLU A 47 1.61 -23.83 13.90
CA GLU A 47 0.58 -24.00 12.86
C GLU A 47 -0.09 -22.68 12.49
N VAL A 48 -0.49 -21.88 13.49
CA VAL A 48 -1.14 -20.57 13.26
C VAL A 48 -0.14 -19.60 12.63
N ASN A 49 1.11 -19.63 13.06
CA ASN A 49 2.16 -18.78 12.53
C ASN A 49 2.46 -19.13 11.05
N GLU A 50 2.55 -20.41 10.71
CA GLU A 50 2.76 -20.86 9.33
C GLU A 50 1.58 -20.48 8.43
N GLU A 51 0.35 -20.69 8.90
CA GLU A 51 -0.87 -20.27 8.21
C GLU A 51 -0.86 -18.76 7.92
N MET A 52 -0.55 -17.94 8.94
CA MET A 52 -0.45 -16.47 8.79
C MET A 52 0.61 -16.07 7.77
N ASN A 53 1.80 -16.69 7.80
CA ASN A 53 2.88 -16.37 6.87
C ASN A 53 2.51 -16.69 5.41
N MET A 54 1.95 -17.88 5.15
CA MET A 54 1.53 -18.27 3.80
C MET A 54 0.44 -17.35 3.24
N ASN A 55 -0.54 -16.99 4.09
CA ASN A 55 -1.61 -16.09 3.69
C ASN A 55 -1.09 -14.66 3.48
N ALA A 56 -0.24 -14.15 4.37
CA ALA A 56 0.35 -12.82 4.21
C ALA A 56 1.13 -12.68 2.89
N VAL A 57 1.97 -13.67 2.54
CA VAL A 57 2.69 -13.69 1.26
C VAL A 57 1.71 -13.58 0.08
N THR A 58 0.66 -14.40 0.11
CA THR A 58 -0.36 -14.43 -0.96
C THR A 58 -1.12 -13.12 -1.06
N LEU A 59 -1.59 -12.59 0.07
CA LEU A 59 -2.35 -11.35 0.14
C LEU A 59 -1.52 -10.14 -0.30
N ILE A 60 -0.25 -10.06 0.13
CA ILE A 60 0.66 -8.99 -0.28
C ILE A 60 0.97 -9.07 -1.78
N LYS A 61 1.19 -10.27 -2.32
CA LYS A 61 1.36 -10.47 -3.77
C LYS A 61 0.12 -10.02 -4.54
N ASN A 62 -1.06 -10.45 -4.12
CA ASN A 62 -2.30 -10.09 -4.80
C ASN A 62 -2.58 -8.59 -4.71
N ASN A 63 -2.29 -7.96 -3.57
CA ASN A 63 -2.39 -6.51 -3.44
C ASN A 63 -1.45 -5.78 -4.40
N CYS A 64 -0.20 -6.24 -4.54
CA CYS A 64 0.73 -5.67 -5.54
C CYS A 64 0.15 -5.78 -6.96
N GLU A 65 -0.52 -6.88 -7.29
CA GLU A 65 -1.20 -7.03 -8.58
C GLU A 65 -2.39 -6.06 -8.71
N VAL A 66 -3.22 -5.91 -7.67
CA VAL A 66 -4.30 -4.93 -7.64
C VAL A 66 -3.77 -3.50 -7.81
N PHE A 67 -2.70 -3.13 -7.11
CA PHE A 67 -2.01 -1.86 -7.30
C PHE A 67 -1.58 -1.65 -8.76
N ARG A 68 -0.95 -2.66 -9.36
CA ARG A 68 -0.48 -2.59 -10.75
C ARG A 68 -1.63 -2.37 -11.72
N ILE A 69 -2.69 -3.16 -11.64
CA ILE A 69 -3.79 -3.11 -12.61
C ILE A 69 -4.75 -1.95 -12.35
N TYR A 70 -4.87 -1.43 -11.12
CA TYR A 70 -5.78 -0.32 -10.85
C TYR A 70 -5.12 1.06 -10.85
N LEU A 71 -3.83 1.17 -10.48
CA LEU A 71 -3.21 2.47 -10.20
C LEU A 71 -1.94 2.74 -11.02
N GLN A 72 -1.19 1.71 -11.43
CA GLN A 72 0.13 1.92 -12.05
C GLN A 72 0.17 1.71 -13.57
N TYR A 73 -0.44 0.64 -14.08
CA TYR A 73 -0.27 0.24 -15.49
C TYR A 73 -1.59 0.04 -16.22
N GLY A 74 -2.67 -0.28 -15.51
CA GLY A 74 -3.89 -0.74 -16.14
C GLY A 74 -3.72 -2.14 -16.76
N LEU A 75 -4.82 -2.71 -17.23
CA LEU A 75 -4.79 -3.88 -18.10
C LEU A 75 -4.52 -3.43 -19.55
N PRO A 76 -3.83 -4.25 -20.36
CA PRO A 76 -3.64 -3.95 -21.77
C PRO A 76 -5.00 -3.82 -22.46
N HIS A 77 -5.19 -2.77 -23.23
CA HIS A 77 -6.45 -2.45 -23.91
C HIS A 77 -6.21 -2.03 -25.36
N GLN A 78 -7.21 -2.22 -26.19
CA GLN A 78 -7.18 -1.84 -27.59
C GLN A 78 -7.59 -0.37 -27.75
N ALA A 79 -6.79 0.41 -28.47
CA ALA A 79 -7.18 1.75 -28.89
C ALA A 79 -8.22 1.68 -30.02
N GLU A 80 -9.14 2.65 -30.03
CA GLU A 80 -10.12 2.79 -31.10
C GLU A 80 -9.49 3.18 -32.44
N PRO A 81 -10.06 2.77 -33.57
CA PRO A 81 -9.69 3.28 -34.87
C PRO A 81 -9.73 4.82 -34.88
N TYR A 82 -8.72 5.43 -35.50
CA TYR A 82 -8.58 6.89 -35.62
C TYR A 82 -8.42 7.65 -34.29
N ASN A 83 -8.08 6.95 -33.19
CA ASN A 83 -7.82 7.55 -31.87
C ASN A 83 -9.05 8.28 -31.28
N ASN A 84 -10.25 7.80 -31.62
CA ASN A 84 -11.49 8.28 -31.03
C ASN A 84 -11.69 7.70 -29.61
N VAL A 85 -12.65 8.26 -28.89
CA VAL A 85 -13.15 7.66 -27.64
C VAL A 85 -14.21 6.61 -28.00
N PRO A 86 -14.25 5.44 -27.34
CA PRO A 86 -15.30 4.43 -27.54
C PRO A 86 -16.70 5.03 -27.36
N GLU A 87 -17.65 4.61 -28.19
CA GLU A 87 -19.03 5.14 -28.15
C GLU A 87 -19.76 4.77 -26.84
N ASP A 88 -19.46 3.60 -26.30
CA ASP A 88 -19.97 3.07 -25.02
C ASP A 88 -19.18 3.58 -23.79
N GLY A 89 -18.05 4.26 -24.02
CA GLY A 89 -17.17 4.77 -22.99
C GLY A 89 -16.17 3.76 -22.43
N TYR A 90 -16.02 2.56 -23.02
CA TYR A 90 -15.10 1.53 -22.54
C TYR A 90 -14.14 1.04 -23.63
N TYR A 91 -12.85 1.04 -23.32
CA TYR A 91 -11.86 0.37 -24.16
C TYR A 91 -11.87 -1.13 -23.89
N THR A 92 -11.95 -1.95 -24.95
CA THR A 92 -11.86 -3.41 -24.80
C THR A 92 -10.50 -3.83 -24.27
N VAL A 93 -10.47 -4.51 -23.12
CA VAL A 93 -9.26 -5.07 -22.53
C VAL A 93 -8.87 -6.38 -23.22
N LYS A 94 -7.57 -6.54 -23.49
CA LYS A 94 -6.95 -7.76 -24.03
C LYS A 94 -5.85 -8.24 -23.10
N SER A 95 -6.23 -9.02 -22.10
CA SER A 95 -5.29 -9.59 -21.14
C SER A 95 -5.14 -11.11 -21.31
N GLU A 96 -3.92 -11.60 -21.13
CA GLU A 96 -3.65 -13.04 -21.06
C GLU A 96 -4.03 -13.62 -19.69
N ASN A 97 -3.95 -12.80 -18.64
CA ASN A 97 -4.13 -13.20 -17.24
C ASN A 97 -5.57 -13.02 -16.73
N TYR A 98 -6.33 -12.10 -17.32
CA TYR A 98 -7.71 -11.77 -16.94
C TYR A 98 -8.58 -11.79 -18.19
N LYS A 99 -9.56 -12.69 -18.25
CA LYS A 99 -10.43 -12.86 -19.42
C LYS A 99 -11.78 -12.19 -19.24
N THR A 100 -12.29 -12.20 -18.02
CA THR A 100 -13.59 -11.67 -17.66
C THR A 100 -13.49 -10.76 -16.45
N PHE A 101 -14.48 -9.87 -16.28
CA PHE A 101 -14.53 -9.03 -15.08
C PHE A 101 -14.60 -9.86 -13.78
N SER A 102 -15.22 -11.05 -13.83
CA SER A 102 -15.24 -12.02 -12.74
C SER A 102 -13.84 -12.47 -12.27
N ASP A 103 -12.85 -12.52 -13.17
CA ASP A 103 -11.46 -12.84 -12.79
C ASP A 103 -10.86 -11.74 -11.91
N ILE A 104 -11.18 -10.47 -12.23
CA ILE A 104 -10.77 -9.30 -11.44
C ILE A 104 -11.52 -9.29 -10.09
N GLU A 105 -12.83 -9.54 -10.10
CA GLU A 105 -13.62 -9.65 -8.87
C GLU A 105 -13.08 -10.76 -7.96
N THR A 106 -12.67 -11.89 -8.53
CA THR A 106 -12.08 -12.99 -7.77
C THR A 106 -10.76 -12.58 -7.12
N LEU A 107 -9.87 -11.91 -7.85
CA LEU A 107 -8.63 -11.37 -7.29
C LEU A 107 -8.92 -10.42 -6.10
N VAL A 108 -9.82 -9.46 -6.29
CA VAL A 108 -10.09 -8.43 -5.28
C VAL A 108 -10.81 -9.03 -4.07
N ASN A 109 -11.86 -9.83 -4.27
CA ASN A 109 -12.66 -10.43 -3.19
C ASN A 109 -11.91 -11.53 -2.41
N SER A 110 -10.94 -12.20 -3.04
CA SER A 110 -10.07 -13.15 -2.33
C SER A 110 -8.96 -12.46 -1.53
N THR A 111 -8.67 -11.19 -1.81
CA THR A 111 -7.58 -10.44 -1.19
C THR A 111 -8.07 -9.53 -0.07
N PHE A 112 -9.20 -8.87 -0.26
CA PHE A 112 -9.68 -7.83 0.65
C PHE A 112 -10.95 -8.23 1.38
N VAL A 113 -11.17 -7.63 2.55
CA VAL A 113 -12.48 -7.70 3.21
C VAL A 113 -13.55 -7.04 2.33
N GLU A 114 -14.79 -7.51 2.41
CA GLU A 114 -15.89 -7.12 1.52
C GLU A 114 -16.02 -5.60 1.31
N LYS A 115 -15.95 -4.82 2.40
CA LYS A 115 -16.05 -3.35 2.34
C LYS A 115 -14.94 -2.74 1.48
N GLU A 116 -13.72 -3.22 1.63
CA GLU A 116 -12.56 -2.71 0.90
C GLU A 116 -12.53 -3.22 -0.54
N ALA A 117 -12.91 -4.49 -0.75
CA ALA A 117 -13.10 -5.04 -2.08
C ALA A 117 -14.10 -4.22 -2.90
N LYS A 118 -15.26 -3.88 -2.31
CA LYS A 118 -16.25 -3.01 -2.94
C LYS A 118 -15.69 -1.64 -3.27
N ARG A 119 -14.92 -1.01 -2.36
CA ARG A 119 -14.24 0.27 -2.62
C ARG A 119 -13.31 0.16 -3.82
N ILE A 120 -12.48 -0.88 -3.88
CA ILE A 120 -11.53 -1.10 -4.97
C ILE A 120 -12.25 -1.27 -6.31
N LEU A 121 -13.30 -2.10 -6.36
CA LEU A 121 -14.03 -2.39 -7.59
C LEU A 121 -14.79 -1.17 -8.14
N THR A 122 -15.21 -0.23 -7.28
CA THR A 122 -16.15 0.84 -7.66
C THR A 122 -15.60 2.26 -7.56
N ASN A 123 -14.65 2.51 -6.66
CA ASN A 123 -14.15 3.85 -6.36
C ASN A 123 -12.76 3.81 -5.68
N ILE A 124 -11.78 3.19 -6.33
CA ILE A 124 -10.43 3.09 -5.75
C ILE A 124 -9.74 4.47 -5.66
N ASN A 125 -10.01 5.36 -6.61
CA ASN A 125 -9.39 6.68 -6.76
C ASN A 125 -10.10 7.79 -5.97
N GLY A 126 -11.31 7.55 -5.46
CA GLY A 126 -12.11 8.57 -4.75
C GLY A 126 -13.05 9.38 -5.66
N ASP A 127 -13.01 9.17 -6.97
CA ASP A 127 -13.77 9.93 -7.97
C ASP A 127 -15.14 9.34 -8.35
N ASP A 128 -15.59 8.28 -7.65
CA ASP A 128 -16.82 7.52 -7.94
C ASP A 128 -16.87 6.95 -9.38
N VAL A 129 -15.69 6.64 -9.93
CA VAL A 129 -15.53 5.98 -11.23
C VAL A 129 -14.84 4.63 -11.02
N ALA A 130 -15.48 3.56 -11.51
CA ALA A 130 -14.87 2.24 -11.57
C ALA A 130 -13.81 2.20 -12.69
N VAL A 131 -12.67 1.59 -12.44
CA VAL A 131 -11.62 1.46 -13.47
C VAL A 131 -12.05 0.47 -14.55
N TYR A 132 -12.69 -0.63 -14.14
CA TYR A 132 -13.12 -1.70 -15.03
C TYR A 132 -14.62 -1.97 -14.89
N ALA A 133 -15.23 -2.43 -15.97
CA ALA A 133 -16.59 -2.93 -16.01
C ALA A 133 -16.67 -4.27 -16.77
N GLU A 134 -17.77 -5.00 -16.56
CA GLU A 134 -18.11 -6.13 -17.42
C GLU A 134 -18.63 -5.60 -18.75
N GLU A 135 -17.94 -5.98 -19.82
CA GLU A 135 -18.35 -5.74 -21.20
C GLU A 135 -18.96 -7.01 -21.77
N THR A 136 -19.94 -6.88 -22.66
CA THR A 136 -20.54 -8.02 -23.37
C THR A 136 -20.52 -7.74 -24.85
N ASP A 137 -19.86 -8.61 -25.63
CA ASP A 137 -19.83 -8.48 -27.08
C ASP A 137 -21.20 -8.83 -27.72
N ASP A 138 -21.32 -8.56 -29.03
CA ASP A 138 -22.54 -8.81 -29.80
C ASP A 138 -22.97 -10.30 -29.79
N ASP A 139 -22.03 -11.21 -29.55
CA ASP A 139 -22.25 -12.65 -29.45
C ASP A 139 -22.66 -13.08 -28.02
N GLY A 140 -22.70 -12.15 -27.07
CA GLY A 140 -23.04 -12.39 -25.66
C GLY A 140 -21.88 -12.86 -24.79
N ASN A 141 -20.64 -12.83 -25.29
CA ASN A 141 -19.47 -13.19 -24.50
C ASN A 141 -19.07 -12.05 -23.57
N LYS A 142 -18.84 -12.42 -22.31
CA LYS A 142 -18.39 -11.48 -21.26
C LYS A 142 -16.90 -11.22 -21.40
N GLY A 143 -16.52 -9.96 -21.32
CA GLY A 143 -15.15 -9.47 -21.33
C GLY A 143 -14.91 -8.46 -20.21
N ILE A 144 -13.93 -7.59 -20.44
CA ILE A 144 -13.55 -6.51 -19.52
C ILE A 144 -13.49 -5.21 -20.34
N GLY A 145 -14.17 -4.18 -19.87
CA GLY A 145 -14.02 -2.81 -20.36
C GLY A 145 -13.14 -2.00 -19.40
N LEU A 146 -12.24 -1.19 -19.95
CA LEU A 146 -11.50 -0.14 -19.23
C LEU A 146 -12.21 1.20 -19.46
N ASP A 147 -12.65 1.87 -18.38
CA ASP A 147 -13.36 3.14 -18.49
C ASP A 147 -12.49 4.19 -19.21
N ALA A 148 -13.02 4.84 -20.24
CA ALA A 148 -12.29 5.80 -21.05
C ALA A 148 -11.74 7.00 -20.26
N LYS A 149 -12.32 7.32 -19.10
CA LYS A 149 -11.79 8.34 -18.18
C LYS A 149 -10.46 7.92 -17.57
N MET A 150 -10.13 6.64 -17.56
CA MET A 150 -8.85 6.10 -17.08
C MET A 150 -7.77 6.11 -18.17
N VAL A 151 -8.06 6.66 -19.35
CA VAL A 151 -7.13 6.72 -20.48
C VAL A 151 -6.77 8.16 -20.81
N ASP A 152 -5.48 8.44 -21.04
CA ASP A 152 -4.93 9.75 -21.40
C ASP A 152 -5.16 10.08 -22.88
N GLU A 153 -4.76 11.29 -23.29
CA GLU A 153 -4.90 11.77 -24.67
C GLU A 153 -4.14 10.92 -25.72
N ASN A 154 -3.19 10.09 -25.27
CA ASN A 154 -2.38 9.21 -26.11
C ASN A 154 -2.90 7.77 -26.13
N GLY A 155 -4.08 7.51 -25.56
CA GLY A 155 -4.64 6.16 -25.49
C GLY A 155 -3.92 5.26 -24.48
N ARG A 156 -3.25 5.83 -23.47
CA ARG A 156 -2.55 5.08 -22.42
C ARG A 156 -3.29 5.17 -21.10
N PHE A 157 -3.14 4.14 -20.26
CA PHE A 157 -3.67 4.18 -18.90
C PHE A 157 -3.11 5.36 -18.11
N LYS A 158 -3.97 6.12 -17.44
CA LYS A 158 -3.62 7.24 -16.54
C LYS A 158 -3.06 6.70 -15.23
N ALA A 159 -1.78 6.37 -15.24
CA ALA A 159 -1.06 5.98 -14.04
C ALA A 159 -1.07 7.10 -12.99
N ILE A 160 -1.27 6.73 -11.73
CA ILE A 160 -1.07 7.63 -10.59
C ILE A 160 0.42 7.62 -10.25
N ALA A 161 0.98 8.81 -10.01
CA ALA A 161 2.38 8.94 -9.64
C ALA A 161 2.61 8.43 -8.21
N TYR A 162 3.64 7.61 -8.03
CA TYR A 162 4.05 7.06 -6.74
C TYR A 162 5.55 7.21 -6.52
N ASP A 163 5.91 7.75 -5.35
CA ASP A 163 7.31 7.92 -4.95
C ASP A 163 7.95 6.63 -4.42
N TYR A 164 7.17 5.56 -4.32
CA TYR A 164 7.55 4.29 -3.71
C TYR A 164 7.16 3.11 -4.58
N THR A 165 7.90 2.02 -4.46
CA THR A 165 7.71 0.82 -5.25
C THR A 165 7.47 -0.42 -4.40
N TRP A 166 6.62 -1.31 -4.91
CA TRP A 166 6.47 -2.68 -4.43
C TRP A 166 7.70 -3.55 -4.71
N SER A 167 8.60 -3.12 -5.60
CA SER A 167 9.82 -3.84 -5.92
C SER A 167 10.70 -4.00 -4.68
N ASN A 168 11.03 -5.24 -4.35
CA ASN A 168 11.80 -5.61 -3.15
C ASN A 168 11.18 -5.11 -1.84
N ALA A 169 9.86 -4.92 -1.80
CA ALA A 169 9.15 -4.59 -0.57
C ALA A 169 9.34 -5.71 0.46
N LYS A 170 9.57 -5.32 1.71
CA LYS A 170 9.68 -6.25 2.84
C LYS A 170 8.42 -6.14 3.68
N PHE A 171 8.05 -7.22 4.35
CA PHE A 171 6.99 -7.15 5.34
C PHE A 171 7.34 -7.98 6.58
N THR A 172 6.82 -7.54 7.72
CA THR A 172 6.93 -8.20 9.02
C THR A 172 5.55 -8.39 9.60
N LEU A 173 5.29 -9.57 10.15
CA LEU A 173 4.03 -9.90 10.79
C LEU A 173 4.08 -9.61 12.29
N HIS A 174 2.99 -9.09 12.81
CA HIS A 174 2.78 -8.84 14.22
C HIS A 174 1.44 -9.49 14.64
N PRO A 175 1.46 -10.80 14.96
CA PRO A 175 0.27 -11.54 15.37
C PRO A 175 -0.41 -10.90 16.58
N LYS A 176 -1.73 -10.78 16.54
CA LYS A 176 -2.55 -10.27 17.65
C LYS A 176 -3.47 -11.34 18.25
N SER A 177 -3.94 -12.27 17.41
CA SER A 177 -4.76 -13.41 17.81
C SER A 177 -4.73 -14.49 16.72
N ASN A 178 -5.43 -15.61 16.91
CA ASN A 178 -5.58 -16.65 15.88
C ASN A 178 -6.29 -16.15 14.59
N THR A 179 -6.90 -14.97 14.62
CA THR A 179 -7.73 -14.43 13.53
C THR A 179 -7.37 -13.00 13.13
N GLU A 180 -6.34 -12.40 13.74
CA GLU A 180 -5.92 -11.03 13.46
C GLU A 180 -4.39 -10.91 13.53
N CYS A 181 -3.83 -10.23 12.54
CA CYS A 181 -2.40 -9.97 12.46
C CYS A 181 -2.15 -8.62 11.78
N ASP A 182 -1.34 -7.77 12.41
CA ASP A 182 -0.84 -6.56 11.75
C ASP A 182 0.34 -6.91 10.85
N ILE A 183 0.47 -6.18 9.74
CA ILE A 183 1.56 -6.34 8.79
C ILE A 183 2.25 -4.98 8.66
N THR A 184 3.53 -4.91 9.00
CA THR A 184 4.35 -3.75 8.67
C THR A 184 4.99 -4.01 7.32
N VAL A 185 4.68 -3.18 6.32
CA VAL A 185 5.27 -3.23 4.97
C VAL A 185 6.26 -2.08 4.82
N GLU A 186 7.46 -2.37 4.31
CA GLU A 186 8.52 -1.40 4.06
C GLU A 186 8.78 -1.31 2.55
N LEU A 187 8.62 -0.10 2.01
CA LEU A 187 8.72 0.19 0.58
C LEU A 187 9.96 0.98 0.27
N ASN A 188 10.60 0.66 -0.83
CA ASN A 188 11.75 1.42 -1.31
C ASN A 188 11.27 2.62 -2.11
N SER A 189 12.10 3.67 -2.15
CA SER A 189 11.87 4.79 -3.07
C SER A 189 11.93 4.28 -4.51
N ALA A 190 11.06 4.84 -5.37
CA ALA A 190 11.07 4.50 -6.79
C ALA A 190 12.39 4.91 -7.50
N GLU A 191 13.06 5.97 -7.03
CA GLU A 191 14.28 6.52 -7.64
C GLU A 191 15.53 5.66 -7.38
N GLU A 192 15.57 4.88 -6.30
CA GLU A 192 16.75 4.08 -5.94
C GLU A 192 16.88 2.77 -6.75
N THR A 193 15.90 2.44 -7.61
CA THR A 193 15.95 1.21 -8.41
C THR A 193 16.86 1.29 -9.65
N SER A 194 17.47 2.45 -9.93
CA SER A 194 18.33 2.67 -11.11
C SER A 194 19.85 2.61 -10.87
N SER A 195 20.35 2.33 -9.67
CA SER A 195 21.79 2.37 -9.40
C SER A 195 22.28 1.14 -8.64
N ALA A 196 22.74 0.14 -9.41
CA ALA A 196 23.74 -0.79 -8.94
C ALA A 196 25.09 -0.05 -8.86
N ASP A 197 25.34 0.65 -7.76
CA ASP A 197 26.69 1.13 -7.44
C ASP A 197 27.04 0.77 -5.99
N THR A 198 28.02 -0.12 -5.87
CA THR A 198 28.68 -0.47 -4.62
C THR A 198 29.48 0.73 -4.12
N SER A 199 28.97 1.45 -3.12
CA SER A 199 29.78 2.36 -2.32
C SER A 199 29.24 2.44 -0.89
N SER A 200 30.10 2.05 0.04
CA SER A 200 29.90 2.18 1.48
C SER A 200 29.77 3.64 1.90
N GLY A 201 28.56 4.04 2.32
CA GLY A 201 28.28 5.34 2.91
C GLY A 201 26.84 5.38 3.38
N SER A 202 26.65 5.39 4.71
CA SER A 202 25.37 5.41 5.38
C SER A 202 24.57 6.69 5.09
N GLU A 203 23.52 6.58 4.28
CA GLU A 203 22.30 7.37 4.42
C GLU A 203 21.13 6.40 4.27
N SER A 204 20.18 6.44 5.20
CA SER A 204 18.99 5.61 5.16
C SER A 204 18.22 5.92 3.88
N GLY A 205 18.26 5.02 2.89
CA GLY A 205 17.35 5.08 1.76
C GLY A 205 15.93 5.28 2.27
N ASN A 206 15.22 6.24 1.68
CA ASN A 206 13.94 6.74 2.18
C ASN A 206 12.87 5.66 2.08
N THR A 207 12.87 4.71 3.01
CA THR A 207 11.89 3.62 3.05
C THR A 207 10.60 4.10 3.68
N LYS A 208 9.46 3.81 3.04
CA LYS A 208 8.14 4.11 3.60
C LYS A 208 7.63 2.90 4.35
N LYS A 209 7.35 3.08 5.63
CA LYS A 209 6.69 2.07 6.46
C LYS A 209 5.19 2.29 6.46
N ILE A 210 4.45 1.24 6.13
CA ILE A 210 2.99 1.22 6.09
C ILE A 210 2.50 0.08 6.97
N THR A 211 1.54 0.35 7.84
CA THR A 211 0.87 -0.69 8.62
C THR A 211 -0.42 -1.10 7.90
N ALA A 212 -0.53 -2.39 7.60
CA ALA A 212 -1.75 -3.06 7.15
C ALA A 212 -2.27 -3.97 8.27
N ASN A 213 -3.49 -4.46 8.11
CA ASN A 213 -4.05 -5.49 8.97
C ASN A 213 -4.67 -6.59 8.10
N MET A 214 -4.43 -7.84 8.48
CA MET A 214 -5.16 -8.98 7.94
C MET A 214 -6.06 -9.61 9.01
N LEU A 215 -7.26 -9.98 8.59
CA LEU A 215 -8.28 -10.64 9.41
C LEU A 215 -8.71 -11.96 8.78
N LYS A 216 -8.99 -12.94 9.64
CA LYS A 216 -9.64 -14.20 9.23
C LYS A 216 -11.16 -14.01 9.23
N VAL A 217 -11.74 -13.89 8.05
CA VAL A 217 -13.19 -13.75 7.82
C VAL A 217 -13.70 -15.04 7.20
N ASN A 218 -14.71 -15.67 7.82
CA ASN A 218 -15.26 -16.96 7.37
C ASN A 218 -14.20 -18.04 7.14
N GLY A 219 -13.18 -18.08 8.00
CA GLY A 219 -12.08 -19.05 7.90
C GLY A 219 -10.98 -18.71 6.90
N GLN A 220 -11.07 -17.58 6.19
CA GLN A 220 -10.07 -17.17 5.20
C GLN A 220 -9.45 -15.81 5.55
N TRP A 221 -8.15 -15.67 5.36
CA TRP A 221 -7.46 -14.39 5.62
C TRP A 221 -7.74 -13.38 4.52
N ARG A 222 -7.92 -12.12 4.91
CA ARG A 222 -8.19 -10.98 4.04
C ARG A 222 -7.50 -9.73 4.58
N LEU A 223 -7.02 -8.87 3.70
CA LEU A 223 -6.56 -7.54 4.06
C LEU A 223 -7.75 -6.64 4.37
N GLN A 224 -7.73 -5.98 5.53
CA GLN A 224 -8.71 -4.93 5.82
C GLN A 224 -8.54 -3.74 4.88
N LYS A 225 -7.28 -3.46 4.55
CA LYS A 225 -6.84 -2.36 3.71
C LYS A 225 -5.39 -2.60 3.35
N LEU A 226 -5.06 -2.58 2.07
CA LEU A 226 -3.84 -1.97 1.56
C LEU A 226 -3.94 -1.97 0.04
N VAL A 227 -3.81 -0.82 -0.59
CA VAL A 227 -3.39 -0.56 -1.96
C VAL A 227 -2.78 0.83 -1.83
N TYR A 228 -1.53 1.05 -2.22
CA TYR A 228 -0.80 2.27 -1.86
C TYR A 228 -0.05 2.86 -3.02
#